data_AF-R5KK26-F1
#
_entry.id   AF-R5KK26-F1
#
_cell.length_a   1.000
_cell.length_b   1.000
_cell.length_c   1.000
_cell.angle_alpha   90.00
_cell.angle_beta   90.00
_cell.angle_gamma   90.00
#
_symmetry.space_group_name_H-M   'P 1'
#
loop_
_entity.id
_entity.type
_entity.pdbx_description
1 polymer ?
#
loop_
_entity_poly.entity_id
_entity_poly.type
_entity_poly.pdbx_seq_one_letter_code
_entity_poly.pdbx_strand_id
1 'polypeptide(L)' 'MQGAYAIINREFAKRLKDSGFVYVNREEDLGLPGLRKAKQSYKPAIWLEKETAVYHG' A
#
# COMPACT_ATOMS: atom_id res chain seq x y z
N MET A 1 -1.26 8.12 -20.62
CA MET A 1 -0.90 9.30 -19.80
C MET A 1 0.04 8.83 -18.68
N GLN A 2 1.35 9.04 -18.80
CA GLN A 2 2.29 8.68 -17.74
C GLN A 2 2.05 9.58 -16.52
N GLY A 3 1.96 8.99 -15.32
CA GLY A 3 1.88 9.74 -14.05
C GLY A 3 0.50 9.96 -13.45
N ALA A 4 -0.60 9.66 -14.15
CA ALA A 4 -1.96 9.85 -13.60
C ALA A 4 -2.18 9.09 -12.27
N TYR A 5 -1.71 7.84 -12.19
CA TYR A 5 -1.74 7.03 -10.97
C TYR A 5 -0.94 7.64 -9.82
N ALA A 6 0.22 8.25 -10.12
CA ALA A 6 1.04 8.88 -9.09
C ALA A 6 0.34 10.11 -8.49
N ILE A 7 -0.30 10.90 -9.35
CA ILE A 7 -1.03 12.12 -8.95
C ILE A 7 -2.23 11.76 -8.07
N ILE A 8 -3.10 10.85 -8.51
CA ILE A 8 -4.30 10.50 -7.73
C ILE A 8 -3.94 9.93 -6.35
N ASN A 9 -2.92 9.06 -6.26
CA ASN A 9 -2.45 8.52 -4.99
C ASN A 9 -1.92 9.61 -4.05
N ARG A 10 -1.19 10.60 -4.59
CA ARG A 10 -0.64 11.72 -3.81
C ARG A 10 -1.75 12.61 -3.26
N GLU A 11 -2.69 13.02 -4.11
CA GLU A 11 -3.78 13.91 -3.69
C GLU A 11 -4.72 13.23 -2.69
N PHE A 12 -4.97 11.93 -2.84
CA PHE A 12 -5.72 11.15 -1.86
C PHE A 12 -5.00 11.07 -0.52
N ALA A 13 -3.72 10.69 -0.51
CA ALA A 13 -2.91 10.61 0.72
C ALA A 13 -2.82 11.96 1.45
N LYS A 14 -2.72 13.06 0.71
CA LYS A 14 -2.72 14.42 1.27
C LYS A 14 -4.03 14.70 2.03
N ARG A 15 -5.19 14.40 1.43
CA ARG A 15 -6.50 14.59 2.10
C ARG A 15 -6.68 13.72 3.33
N LEU A 16 -6.19 12.47 3.30
CA LEU A 16 -6.21 11.60 4.47
C LEU A 16 -5.33 12.16 5.60
N LYS A 17 -4.15 12.67 5.26
CA LYS A 17 -3.28 13.32 6.24
C LYS A 17 -3.97 14.54 6.88
N ASP A 18 -4.63 15.37 6.09
CA ASP A 18 -5.40 16.53 6.59
C ASP A 18 -6.56 16.10 7.50
N SER A 19 -7.07 14.88 7.32
CA SER A 19 -8.11 14.26 8.16
C SER A 19 -7.56 13.52 9.38
N GLY A 20 -6.25 13.57 9.64
CA GLY A 20 -5.61 12.99 10.84
C GLY A 20 -5.17 11.53 10.71
N PHE A 21 -5.21 10.92 9.52
CA PHE A 21 -4.74 9.55 9.34
C PHE A 21 -3.21 9.48 9.26
N VAL A 22 -2.60 8.60 10.05
CA VAL A 22 -1.14 8.42 10.12
C VAL A 22 -0.64 7.41 9.07
N TYR A 23 -1.43 6.38 8.77
CA TYR A 23 -1.07 5.31 7.85
C TYR A 23 -2.13 5.12 6.76
N VAL A 24 -1.68 4.76 5.56
CA VAL A 24 -2.54 4.36 4.44
C VAL A 24 -2.17 2.92 4.08
N ASN A 25 -3.11 1.99 4.25
CA ASN A 25 -2.96 0.63 3.77
C ASN A 25 -3.22 0.61 2.25
N ARG A 26 -2.23 0.17 1.46
CA ARG A 26 -2.31 0.08 0.00
C ARG A 26 -2.43 -1.36 -0.51
N GLU A 27 -2.89 -2.28 0.33
CA GLU A 27 -3.17 -3.69 0.03
C GLU A 27 -1.95 -4.50 -0.47
N GLU A 28 -2.14 -5.76 -0.86
CA GLU A 28 -1.07 -6.69 -1.25
C GLU A 28 -0.71 -6.66 -2.74
N ASP A 29 0.48 -7.14 -3.11
CA ASP A 29 0.95 -7.16 -4.50
C ASP A 29 0.54 -8.39 -5.31
N LEU A 30 -0.20 -9.33 -4.70
CA LEU A 30 -0.68 -10.57 -5.31
C LEU A 30 0.44 -11.44 -5.91
N GLY A 31 1.68 -11.26 -5.45
CA GLY A 31 2.86 -11.96 -5.99
C GLY A 31 3.36 -11.42 -7.34
N LEU A 32 2.74 -10.37 -7.89
CA LEU A 32 3.10 -9.83 -9.21
C LEU A 32 4.33 -8.92 -9.11
N PRO A 33 5.47 -9.23 -9.78
CA PRO A 33 6.72 -8.47 -9.60
C PRO A 33 6.61 -6.99 -9.96
N GLY A 34 5.87 -6.66 -11.01
CA GLY A 34 5.64 -5.27 -11.42
C GLY A 34 4.82 -4.49 -10.39
N LEU A 35 3.79 -5.13 -9.82
CA LEU A 35 2.95 -4.51 -8.79
C LEU A 35 3.72 -4.37 -7.48
N ARG A 36 4.50 -5.38 -7.09
CA ARG A 36 5.41 -5.32 -5.93
C ARG A 36 6.38 -4.14 -6.06
N LYS A 37 7.04 -4.00 -7.21
CA LYS A 37 7.92 -2.86 -7.48
C LYS A 37 7.19 -1.52 -7.38
N ALA A 38 5.97 -1.42 -7.92
CA ALA A 38 5.17 -0.20 -7.87
C ALA A 38 4.69 0.17 -6.45
N LYS A 39 4.40 -0.83 -5.60
CA LYS A 39 4.04 -0.59 -4.19
C LYS A 39 5.26 -0.24 -3.35
N GLN A 40 6.38 -0.93 -3.53
CA GLN A 40 7.64 -0.66 -2.83
C GLN A 40 8.26 0.70 -3.21
N SER A 41 8.03 1.20 -4.43
CA SER A 41 8.56 2.51 -4.85
C SER A 41 8.00 3.68 -4.03
N TYR A 42 6.90 3.48 -3.30
CA TYR A 42 6.34 4.46 -2.36
C TYR A 42 7.00 4.42 -0.97
N LYS A 43 8.01 3.56 -0.76
CA LYS A 43 8.77 3.43 0.50
C LYS A 43 7.84 3.25 1.72
N PRO A 44 7.07 2.14 1.76
CA PRO A 44 6.13 1.89 2.85
C PRO A 44 6.86 1.83 4.19
N ALA A 45 6.28 2.45 5.21
CA ALA A 45 6.80 2.38 6.58
C ALA A 45 6.71 0.96 7.16
N ILE A 46 5.71 0.19 6.72
CA ILE A 46 5.44 -1.18 7.16
C ILE A 46 5.11 -2.02 5.92
N TRP A 47 5.81 -3.14 5.75
CA TRP A 47 5.41 -4.19 4.83
C TRP A 47 4.73 -5.29 5.66
N LEU A 48 3.40 -5.23 5.74
CA LEU A 48 2.64 -6.04 6.69
C LEU A 48 2.56 -7.50 6.22
N GLU A 49 3.23 -8.39 6.95
CA GLU A 49 3.10 -9.83 6.77
C GLU A 49 1.76 -10.32 7.33
N LYS A 50 1.08 -11.20 6.58
CA LYS A 50 -0.18 -11.83 6.98
C LYS A 50 0.08 -13.33 7.13
N GLU A 51 -0.34 -13.89 8.25
CA GLU A 51 -0.16 -15.31 8.58
C GLU A 51 -1.51 -16.03 8.71
N THR A 52 -1.51 -17.35 8.54
CA THR A 52 -2.68 -18.19 8.78
C THR A 52 -2.48 -19.02 10.05
N ALA A 53 -3.36 -18.85 11.05
CA ALA A 53 -3.37 -19.70 12.23
C ALA A 53 -4.29 -20.92 11.99
N VAL A 54 -3.78 -22.12 12.25
CA VAL A 54 -4.51 -23.38 12.08
C VAL A 54 -4.48 -24.16 13.40
N TYR A 55 -5.65 -24.58 13.90
CA TYR A 55 -5.77 -25.46 15.06
C TYR A 55 -5.68 -26.92 14.62
N HIS A 56 -4.89 -27.73 15.33
CA HIS A 56 -4.60 -29.13 14.96
C HIS A 56 -5.29 -30.19 15.84
N GLY A 57 -6.09 -29.78 16.84
CA GLY A 57 -6.60 -30.69 17.87
C GLY A 57 -5.66 -30.75 19.06
#